data_AF-A0A101W1R0-F1
#
_entry.id   AF-A0A101W1R0-F1
#
_cell.length_a   1.000
_cell.length_b   1.000
_cell.length_c   1.000
_cell.angle_alpha   90.00
_cell.angle_beta   90.00
_cell.angle_gamma   90.00
#
_symmetry.space_group_name_H-M   'P 1'
#
loop_
_entity.id
_entity.type
_entity.pdbx_description
1 polymer ?
#
loop_
_entity_poly.entity_id
_entity_poly.type
_entity_poly.pdbx_seq_one_letter_code
_entity_poly.pdbx_strand_id
1 'polypeptide(L)'
;MDIFFIQFTFGVILFFLINWIGKHSYSIGYMGISIFVKAEEAPALNFLIRVLTPIVYLIIISSILYYFNLDKYVIDIFLVNIYYIIFRLFFNLITSRGKLLDWYRQALYWSAIIIISYFVYDKIIRIKENILPDFTTIANELWIIILIFIFQITNNIRFSQIGTIKRKDNYLKSRYKHFNKLYGELIKDITKNEALESVTYAILIYEDFNRPKIIRIVEDLKHKFSNKSHTLGVMQVKSDKLINDKESVILGTNKIVNSCYKYIKENSIEKEKIYEWNVISSIISDYNIGSEYLHEVNELSYEIRKTFYPNSKDNLGYVE
;
A
#
# COMPACT_ATOMS: atom_id res chain seq x y z
N MET A 1 -22.82 -21.51 13.62
CA MET A 1 -22.08 -21.47 12.33
C MET A 1 -22.40 -20.18 11.58
N ASP A 2 -23.68 -19.86 11.37
CA ASP A 2 -24.09 -18.70 10.56
C ASP A 2 -23.67 -17.33 11.14
N ILE A 3 -23.76 -17.14 12.46
CA ILE A 3 -23.37 -15.88 13.13
C ILE A 3 -21.88 -15.60 12.89
N PHE A 4 -21.03 -16.60 13.13
CA PHE A 4 -19.60 -16.52 12.89
C PHE A 4 -19.30 -16.13 11.45
N PHE A 5 -19.92 -16.81 10.48
CA PHE A 5 -19.69 -16.54 9.06
C PHE A 5 -20.09 -15.11 8.67
N ILE A 6 -21.22 -14.64 9.16
CA ILE A 6 -21.70 -13.27 8.89
C ILE A 6 -20.77 -12.22 9.52
N GLN A 7 -20.38 -12.41 10.78
CA GLN A 7 -19.48 -11.47 11.45
C GLN A 7 -18.08 -11.46 10.82
N PHE A 8 -17.57 -12.63 10.42
CA PHE A 8 -16.33 -12.71 9.65
C PHE A 8 -16.44 -11.95 8.33
N THR A 9 -17.55 -12.13 7.61
CA THR A 9 -17.83 -11.42 6.36
C THR A 9 -17.86 -9.90 6.59
N PHE A 10 -18.50 -9.43 7.66
CA PHE A 10 -18.45 -8.01 8.03
C PHE A 10 -17.03 -7.52 8.34
N GLY A 11 -16.18 -8.34 8.96
CA GLY A 11 -14.77 -7.99 9.19
C GLY A 11 -13.97 -7.86 7.90
N VAL A 12 -14.24 -8.71 6.90
CA VAL A 12 -13.64 -8.62 5.56
C VAL A 12 -14.14 -7.38 4.82
N ILE A 13 -15.45 -7.08 4.87
CA ILE A 13 -16.02 -5.86 4.30
C ILE A 13 -15.37 -4.62 4.93
N LEU A 14 -15.24 -4.60 6.26
CA LEU A 14 -14.59 -3.53 6.99
C LEU A 14 -13.15 -3.31 6.53
N PHE A 15 -12.39 -4.37 6.27
CA PHE A 15 -11.03 -4.24 5.74
C PHE A 15 -11.00 -3.47 4.42
N PHE A 16 -11.88 -3.82 3.47
CA PHE A 16 -11.94 -3.14 2.19
C PHE A 16 -12.42 -1.69 2.32
N LEU A 17 -13.44 -1.44 3.15
CA LEU A 17 -13.95 -0.09 3.42
C LEU A 17 -12.88 0.81 4.01
N ILE A 18 -12.13 0.36 5.02
CA ILE A 18 -11.06 1.16 5.64
C ILE A 18 -9.96 1.47 4.63
N ASN A 19 -9.57 0.51 3.79
CA ASN A 19 -8.56 0.75 2.76
C ASN A 19 -9.06 1.73 1.69
N TRP A 20 -10.35 1.68 1.34
CA TRP A 20 -10.98 2.61 0.42
C TRP A 20 -11.06 4.03 1.01
N ILE A 21 -11.51 4.18 2.27
CA ILE A 21 -11.52 5.47 2.98
C ILE A 21 -10.10 6.03 3.04
N GLY A 22 -9.13 5.23 3.47
CA GLY A 22 -7.73 5.66 3.55
C GLY A 22 -7.18 6.20 2.23
N LYS A 23 -7.54 5.59 1.09
CA LYS A 23 -7.15 6.07 -0.24
C LYS A 23 -7.76 7.44 -0.60
N HIS A 24 -8.93 7.77 -0.07
CA HIS A 24 -9.60 9.06 -0.33
C HIS A 24 -9.30 10.10 0.75
N SER A 25 -8.65 9.72 1.86
CA SER A 25 -8.30 10.62 2.97
C SER A 25 -6.86 11.12 2.95
N TYR A 26 -6.08 10.85 1.89
CA TYR A 26 -4.72 11.37 1.74
C TYR A 26 -4.67 12.91 1.83
N SER A 27 -5.68 13.60 1.29
CA SER A 27 -5.78 15.07 1.32
C SER A 27 -5.93 15.66 2.73
N ILE A 28 -6.33 14.84 3.71
CA ILE A 28 -6.51 15.24 5.11
C ILE A 28 -5.31 14.75 5.96
N GLY A 29 -4.25 14.22 5.33
CA GLY A 29 -3.03 13.76 6.01
C GLY A 29 -3.05 12.29 6.44
N TYR A 30 -3.99 11.48 5.95
CA TYR A 30 -3.96 10.03 6.17
C TYR A 30 -2.75 9.40 5.47
N MET A 31 -1.96 8.62 6.20
CA MET A 31 -0.76 7.97 5.66
C MET A 31 -0.93 6.45 5.58
N GLY A 32 -0.97 5.92 4.36
CA GLY A 32 -0.97 4.48 4.06
C GLY A 32 0.42 3.83 4.11
N ILE A 33 0.47 2.52 3.87
CA ILE A 33 1.74 1.80 3.68
C ILE A 33 2.33 2.22 2.32
N SER A 34 3.57 2.68 2.31
CA SER A 34 4.31 3.06 1.10
C SER A 34 5.75 2.55 1.18
N ILE A 35 6.38 2.32 0.01
CA ILE A 35 7.81 2.02 -0.10
C ILE A 35 8.65 3.27 0.20
N PHE A 36 8.12 4.47 -0.05
CA PHE A 36 8.83 5.75 0.06
C PHE A 36 8.70 6.37 1.45
N VAL A 37 9.77 7.00 1.95
CA VAL A 37 9.82 7.68 3.26
C VAL A 37 9.02 8.98 3.20
N LYS A 38 7.70 8.89 3.38
CA LYS A 38 6.82 10.05 3.56
C LYS A 38 6.70 10.37 5.06
N ALA A 39 6.90 11.64 5.42
CA ALA A 39 6.76 12.11 6.79
C ALA A 39 5.30 11.99 7.25
N GLU A 40 5.07 11.61 8.51
CA GLU A 40 3.72 11.59 9.05
C GLU A 40 3.36 12.98 9.59
N GLU A 41 2.57 13.70 8.81
CA GLU A 41 2.19 15.08 9.11
C GLU A 41 1.14 15.19 10.22
N ALA A 42 0.32 14.15 10.44
CA ALA A 42 -0.74 14.14 11.45
C ALA A 42 -0.87 12.78 12.19
N PRO A 43 0.03 12.47 13.15
CA PRO A 43 0.03 11.17 13.84
C PRO A 43 -1.23 10.88 14.66
N ALA A 44 -1.77 11.90 15.35
CA ALA A 44 -2.98 11.74 16.16
C ALA A 44 -4.21 11.48 15.28
N LEU A 45 -4.29 12.17 14.14
CA LEU A 45 -5.35 11.95 13.16
C LEU A 45 -5.28 10.55 12.56
N ASN A 46 -4.09 10.06 12.22
CA ASN A 46 -3.91 8.69 11.74
C ASN A 46 -4.34 7.64 12.78
N PHE A 47 -4.01 7.85 14.05
CA PHE A 47 -4.50 6.98 15.13
C PHE A 47 -6.03 7.03 15.21
N LEU A 48 -6.61 8.22 15.23
CA LEU A 48 -8.05 8.42 15.36
C LEU A 48 -8.82 7.74 14.23
N ILE A 49 -8.44 7.96 12.97
CA ILE A 49 -9.09 7.31 11.82
C ILE A 49 -8.93 5.79 11.91
N ARG A 50 -7.73 5.29 12.22
CA ARG A 50 -7.47 3.84 12.24
C ARG A 50 -8.21 3.11 13.35
N VAL A 51 -8.44 3.77 14.49
CA VAL A 51 -9.09 3.19 15.66
C VAL A 51 -10.59 3.43 15.66
N LEU A 52 -11.06 4.64 15.38
CA LEU A 52 -12.49 4.98 15.45
C LEU A 52 -13.31 4.49 14.25
N THR A 53 -12.74 4.41 13.04
CA THR A 53 -13.52 3.93 11.87
C THR A 53 -14.09 2.51 12.07
N PRO A 54 -13.33 1.51 12.58
CA PRO A 54 -13.88 0.22 12.99
C PRO A 54 -15.04 0.30 13.99
N ILE A 55 -14.97 1.24 14.93
CA ILE A 55 -15.99 1.41 15.99
C ILE A 55 -17.28 1.99 15.40
N VAL A 56 -17.15 3.05 14.60
CA VAL A 56 -18.28 3.69 13.90
C VAL A 56 -18.96 2.67 12.97
N TYR A 57 -18.20 1.88 12.23
CA TYR A 57 -18.73 0.82 11.38
C TYR A 57 -19.56 -0.19 12.19
N LEU A 58 -19.05 -0.61 13.34
CA LEU A 58 -19.70 -1.59 14.19
C LEU A 58 -21.03 -1.06 14.76
N ILE A 59 -21.09 0.23 15.12
CA ILE A 59 -22.34 0.91 15.52
C ILE A 59 -23.34 0.90 14.35
N ILE A 60 -22.92 1.35 13.16
CA ILE A 60 -23.80 1.43 11.97
C ILE A 60 -24.38 0.07 11.60
N ILE A 61 -23.55 -0.98 11.53
CA ILE A 61 -24.02 -2.34 11.22
C ILE A 61 -24.98 -2.84 12.29
N SER A 62 -24.70 -2.58 13.57
CA SER A 62 -25.61 -2.99 14.66
C SER A 62 -26.97 -2.29 14.54
N SER A 63 -26.99 -0.98 14.26
CA SER A 63 -28.22 -0.23 14.04
C SER A 63 -29.02 -0.78 12.86
N ILE A 64 -28.36 -1.12 11.74
CA ILE A 64 -29.01 -1.73 10.57
C ILE A 64 -29.60 -3.10 10.94
N LEU A 65 -28.86 -3.95 11.64
CA LEU A 65 -29.34 -5.27 12.05
C LEU A 65 -30.57 -5.16 12.96
N TYR A 66 -30.55 -4.25 13.94
CA TYR A 66 -31.71 -4.01 14.80
C TYR A 66 -32.91 -3.48 14.01
N TYR A 67 -32.70 -2.57 13.05
CA TYR A 67 -33.78 -2.05 12.20
C TYR A 67 -34.50 -3.16 11.43
N PHE A 68 -33.78 -4.18 10.95
CA PHE A 68 -34.34 -5.31 10.24
C PHE A 68 -34.77 -6.49 11.14
N ASN A 69 -34.80 -6.30 12.48
CA ASN A 69 -35.11 -7.35 13.46
C ASN A 69 -34.17 -8.58 13.38
N LEU A 70 -32.90 -8.34 13.05
CA LEU A 70 -31.85 -9.34 12.91
C LEU A 70 -30.92 -9.41 14.14
N ASP A 71 -31.48 -9.16 15.33
CA ASP A 71 -30.79 -9.05 16.62
C ASP A 71 -29.85 -10.22 16.92
N LYS A 72 -30.18 -11.43 16.45
CA LYS A 72 -29.34 -12.63 16.62
C LYS A 72 -27.90 -12.46 16.09
N TYR A 73 -27.68 -11.60 15.10
CA TYR A 73 -26.36 -11.35 14.52
C TYR A 73 -25.57 -10.26 15.26
N VAL A 74 -26.21 -9.54 16.19
CA VAL A 74 -25.59 -8.50 17.02
C VAL A 74 -24.92 -9.10 18.26
N ILE A 75 -25.24 -10.35 18.62
CA ILE A 75 -24.60 -11.08 19.72
C ILE A 75 -23.09 -11.13 19.49
N ASP A 76 -22.33 -10.56 20.43
CA ASP A 76 -20.87 -10.47 20.42
C ASP A 76 -20.29 -9.84 19.16
N ILE A 77 -21.01 -8.87 18.57
CA ILE A 77 -20.61 -8.23 17.31
C ILE A 77 -19.23 -7.55 17.37
N PHE A 78 -18.69 -7.25 18.57
CA PHE A 78 -17.30 -6.78 18.74
C PHE A 78 -16.26 -7.72 18.11
N LEU A 79 -16.59 -9.02 17.95
CA LEU A 79 -15.77 -10.00 17.24
C LEU A 79 -15.51 -9.63 15.78
N VAL A 80 -16.40 -8.85 15.13
CA VAL A 80 -16.19 -8.31 13.76
C VAL A 80 -14.86 -7.57 13.66
N ASN A 81 -14.51 -6.77 14.67
CA ASN A 81 -13.26 -6.01 14.68
C ASN A 81 -12.04 -6.92 14.94
N ILE A 82 -12.20 -8.01 15.68
CA ILE A 82 -11.15 -9.04 15.82
C ILE A 82 -10.92 -9.76 14.49
N TYR A 83 -11.99 -10.15 13.77
CA TYR A 83 -11.88 -10.77 12.45
C TYR A 83 -11.24 -9.83 11.43
N TYR A 84 -11.58 -8.56 11.45
CA TYR A 84 -10.91 -7.53 10.64
C TYR A 84 -9.40 -7.47 10.92
N ILE A 85 -8.98 -7.47 12.19
CA ILE A 85 -7.56 -7.45 12.56
C ILE A 85 -6.84 -8.71 12.06
N ILE A 86 -7.42 -9.90 12.28
CA ILE A 86 -6.85 -11.17 11.83
C ILE A 86 -6.72 -11.18 10.31
N PHE A 87 -7.77 -10.77 9.59
CA PHE A 87 -7.75 -10.70 8.13
C PHE A 87 -6.69 -9.71 7.62
N ARG A 88 -6.58 -8.53 8.23
CA ARG A 88 -5.55 -7.53 7.89
C ARG A 88 -4.14 -8.07 8.14
N LEU A 89 -3.92 -8.79 9.23
CA LEU A 89 -2.63 -9.41 9.53
C LEU A 89 -2.28 -10.44 8.45
N PHE A 90 -3.21 -11.37 8.18
CA PHE A 90 -3.05 -12.40 7.16
C PHE A 90 -2.75 -11.80 5.78
N PHE A 91 -3.51 -10.79 5.36
CA PHE A 91 -3.31 -10.09 4.10
C PHE A 91 -1.89 -9.51 3.98
N ASN A 92 -1.43 -8.77 5.00
CA ASN A 92 -0.10 -8.14 4.96
C ASN A 92 1.06 -9.15 4.95
N LEU A 93 0.89 -10.29 5.61
CA LEU A 93 1.89 -11.36 5.60
C LEU A 93 2.00 -12.00 4.22
N ILE A 94 0.86 -12.32 3.58
CA ILE A 94 0.88 -12.97 2.26
C ILE A 94 1.37 -12.03 1.16
N THR A 95 1.03 -10.75 1.24
CA THR A 95 1.52 -9.76 0.27
C THR A 95 2.97 -9.32 0.54
N SER A 96 3.70 -10.00 1.44
CA SER A 96 5.09 -9.67 1.81
C SER A 96 5.29 -8.24 2.34
N ARG A 97 4.22 -7.57 2.79
CA ARG A 97 4.25 -6.19 3.30
C ARG A 97 4.60 -6.13 4.79
N GLY A 98 4.65 -7.27 5.49
CA GLY A 98 4.95 -7.34 6.92
C GLY A 98 6.26 -6.67 7.35
N LYS A 99 7.28 -6.60 6.47
CA LYS A 99 8.56 -5.90 6.77
C LYS A 99 8.44 -4.37 6.79
N LEU A 100 7.43 -3.82 6.13
CA LEU A 100 7.17 -2.38 6.10
C LEU A 100 6.36 -1.91 7.32
N LEU A 101 5.68 -2.84 8.00
CA LEU A 101 4.82 -2.52 9.12
C LEU A 101 5.62 -2.11 10.36
N ASP A 102 5.15 -1.05 11.00
CA ASP A 102 5.54 -0.73 12.36
C ASP A 102 4.74 -1.60 13.34
N TRP A 103 5.28 -2.77 13.70
CA TRP A 103 4.58 -3.75 14.53
C TRP A 103 4.18 -3.21 15.90
N TYR A 104 4.96 -2.30 16.48
CA TYR A 104 4.61 -1.67 17.75
C TYR A 104 3.36 -0.80 17.59
N ARG A 105 3.33 0.05 16.55
CA ARG A 105 2.14 0.88 16.26
C ARG A 105 0.93 0.04 15.88
N GLN A 106 1.11 -1.04 15.10
CA GLN A 106 0.02 -1.94 14.76
C GLN A 106 -0.57 -2.59 16.01
N ALA A 107 0.27 -3.11 16.91
CA ALA A 107 -0.17 -3.68 18.18
C ALA A 107 -0.95 -2.65 19.00
N LEU A 108 -0.47 -1.41 19.07
CA LEU A 108 -1.16 -0.31 19.76
C LEU A 108 -2.54 -0.03 19.16
N TYR A 109 -2.65 0.06 17.82
CA TYR A 109 -3.96 0.23 17.15
C TYR A 109 -4.89 -0.95 17.41
N TRP A 110 -4.41 -2.18 17.32
CA TRP A 110 -5.22 -3.38 17.52
C TRP A 110 -5.74 -3.50 18.95
N SER A 111 -4.88 -3.23 19.95
CA SER A 111 -5.27 -3.20 21.35
C SER A 111 -6.35 -2.14 21.60
N ALA A 112 -6.16 -0.92 21.08
CA ALA A 112 -7.15 0.15 21.22
C ALA A 112 -8.49 -0.22 20.56
N ILE A 113 -8.47 -0.78 19.34
CA ILE A 113 -9.67 -1.24 18.65
C ILE A 113 -10.39 -2.30 19.48
N ILE A 114 -9.70 -3.33 19.98
CA ILE A 114 -10.33 -4.42 20.75
C ILE A 114 -10.98 -3.87 22.02
N ILE A 115 -10.25 -3.06 22.79
CA ILE A 115 -10.74 -2.48 24.05
C ILE A 115 -11.97 -1.61 23.79
N ILE A 116 -11.88 -0.65 22.86
CA ILE A 116 -12.99 0.28 22.58
C ILE A 116 -14.18 -0.47 21.98
N SER A 117 -13.96 -1.45 21.11
CA SER A 117 -15.03 -2.26 20.52
C SER A 117 -15.82 -3.02 21.58
N TYR A 118 -15.12 -3.61 22.55
CA TYR A 118 -15.75 -4.31 23.65
C TYR A 118 -16.58 -3.35 24.51
N PHE A 119 -16.04 -2.19 24.89
CA PHE A 119 -16.77 -1.19 25.67
C PHE A 119 -18.01 -0.67 24.93
N VAL A 120 -17.89 -0.35 23.64
CA VAL A 120 -19.02 0.11 22.82
C VAL A 120 -20.07 -0.99 22.65
N TYR A 121 -19.65 -2.24 22.53
CA TYR A 121 -20.59 -3.35 22.53
C TYR A 121 -21.35 -3.49 23.85
N ASP A 122 -20.63 -3.55 24.98
CA ASP A 122 -21.22 -3.76 26.31
C ASP A 122 -22.12 -2.60 26.74
N LYS A 123 -21.67 -1.36 26.52
CA LYS A 123 -22.33 -0.15 27.02
C LYS A 123 -23.31 0.48 26.06
N ILE A 124 -23.19 0.30 24.75
CA ILE A 124 -24.05 1.02 23.80
C ILE A 124 -24.91 0.02 23.03
N ILE A 125 -24.27 -0.92 22.35
CA ILE A 125 -24.95 -1.73 21.34
C ILE A 125 -25.83 -2.82 21.95
N ARG A 126 -25.33 -3.54 22.95
CA ARG A 126 -26.08 -4.64 23.57
C ARG A 126 -27.31 -4.15 24.31
N ILE A 127 -27.20 -3.02 25.01
CA ILE A 127 -28.29 -2.44 25.79
C ILE A 127 -29.18 -1.48 24.98
N LYS A 128 -28.89 -1.30 23.68
CA LYS A 128 -29.62 -0.41 22.76
C LYS A 128 -29.72 1.03 23.28
N GLU A 129 -28.67 1.50 23.94
CA GLU A 129 -28.61 2.87 24.45
C GLU A 129 -28.49 3.85 23.28
N ASN A 130 -29.04 5.06 23.46
CA ASN A 130 -28.91 6.11 22.46
C ASN A 130 -27.43 6.51 22.32
N ILE A 131 -26.95 6.47 21.08
CA ILE A 131 -25.54 6.70 20.73
C ILE A 131 -25.14 8.18 20.89
N LEU A 132 -26.12 9.09 20.89
CA LEU A 132 -25.87 10.52 21.00
C LEU A 132 -25.65 10.92 22.46
N PRO A 133 -24.54 11.61 22.77
CA PRO A 133 -24.31 12.11 24.12
C PRO A 133 -25.40 13.11 24.51
N ASP A 134 -25.87 13.00 25.75
CA ASP A 134 -26.74 14.02 26.33
C ASP A 134 -25.92 15.28 26.63
N PHE A 135 -26.18 16.36 25.89
CA PHE A 135 -25.48 17.65 26.01
C PHE A 135 -26.01 18.51 27.16
N THR A 136 -26.77 17.93 28.09
CA THR A 136 -27.42 18.66 29.19
C THR A 136 -26.45 19.14 30.27
N THR A 137 -25.23 18.61 30.36
CA THR A 137 -24.29 18.95 31.44
C THR A 137 -23.03 19.67 30.94
N ILE A 138 -22.69 20.78 31.61
CA ILE A 138 -21.46 21.57 31.38
C ILE A 138 -20.20 20.68 31.55
N ALA A 139 -20.27 19.66 32.41
CA ALA A 139 -19.19 18.68 32.58
C ALA A 139 -18.91 17.90 31.27
N ASN A 140 -19.94 17.54 30.49
CA ASN A 140 -19.77 16.86 29.20
C ASN A 140 -19.09 17.78 28.17
N GLU A 141 -19.39 19.08 28.18
CA GLU A 141 -18.75 20.07 27.29
C GLU A 141 -17.26 20.27 27.61
N LEU A 142 -16.89 20.29 28.90
CA LEU A 142 -15.49 20.41 29.31
C LEU A 142 -14.64 19.24 28.81
N TRP A 143 -15.20 18.02 28.79
CA TRP A 143 -14.54 16.85 28.22
C TRP A 143 -14.26 16.99 26.71
N ILE A 144 -15.15 17.65 25.96
CA ILE A 144 -14.92 17.93 24.53
C ILE A 144 -13.70 18.84 24.36
N ILE A 145 -13.58 19.89 25.18
CA ILE A 145 -12.44 20.81 25.16
C ILE A 145 -11.15 20.08 25.51
N ILE A 146 -11.16 19.25 26.56
CA ILE A 146 -10.00 18.43 26.95
C ILE A 146 -9.59 17.49 25.81
N LEU A 147 -10.54 16.83 25.14
CA LEU A 147 -10.25 15.94 24.01
C LEU A 147 -9.63 16.70 22.83
N ILE A 148 -10.15 17.88 22.48
CA ILE A 148 -9.59 18.74 21.43
C ILE A 148 -8.16 19.16 21.79
N PHE A 149 -7.91 19.54 23.04
CA PHE A 149 -6.59 19.94 23.53
C PHE A 149 -5.58 18.78 23.46
N ILE A 150 -5.97 17.59 23.94
CA ILE A 150 -5.14 16.38 23.84
C ILE A 150 -4.85 16.02 22.39
N PHE A 151 -5.86 16.13 21.51
CA PHE A 151 -5.71 15.89 20.08
C PHE A 151 -4.66 16.84 19.47
N GLN A 152 -4.76 18.14 19.75
CA GLN A 152 -3.81 19.14 19.26
C GLN A 152 -2.38 18.88 19.75
N ILE A 153 -2.18 18.62 21.05
CA ILE A 153 -0.86 18.28 21.60
C ILE A 153 -0.28 17.06 20.91
N THR A 154 -1.05 15.97 20.85
CA THR A 154 -0.59 14.70 20.28
C THR A 154 -0.26 14.82 18.80
N ASN A 155 -1.01 15.64 18.05
CA ASN A 155 -0.79 15.82 16.62
C ASN A 155 0.50 16.61 16.32
N ASN A 156 0.95 17.45 17.26
CA ASN A 156 2.20 18.21 17.14
C ASN A 156 3.44 17.39 17.52
N ILE A 157 3.27 16.19 18.07
CA ILE A 157 4.40 15.30 18.39
C ILE A 157 4.96 14.71 17.09
N ARG A 158 6.20 15.10 16.74
CA ARG A 158 6.94 14.52 15.62
C ARG A 158 7.74 13.31 16.08
N PHE A 159 7.46 12.14 15.50
CA PHE A 159 8.21 10.92 15.77
C PHE A 159 9.44 10.82 14.86
N SER A 160 10.53 10.24 15.38
CA SER A 160 11.73 9.95 14.58
C SER A 160 11.42 9.03 13.41
N GLN A 161 11.99 9.33 12.24
CA GLN A 161 11.81 8.55 11.01
C GLN A 161 12.83 7.41 10.86
N ILE A 162 13.81 7.29 11.76
CA ILE A 162 14.91 6.31 11.66
C ILE A 162 14.37 4.88 11.52
N GLY A 163 13.38 4.50 12.33
CA GLY A 163 12.75 3.18 12.26
C GLY A 163 12.05 2.92 10.92
N THR A 164 11.37 3.94 10.38
CA THR A 164 10.70 3.88 9.08
C THR A 164 11.69 3.70 7.94
N ILE A 165 12.80 4.46 7.95
CA ILE A 165 13.88 4.34 6.96
C ILE A 165 14.46 2.92 6.99
N LYS A 166 14.81 2.41 8.17
CA LYS A 166 15.38 1.06 8.32
C LYS A 166 14.44 -0.04 7.81
N ARG A 167 13.13 0.07 8.07
CA ARG A 167 12.15 -0.91 7.57
C ARG A 167 12.04 -0.89 6.04
N LYS A 168 12.07 0.30 5.44
CA LYS A 168 12.00 0.47 3.98
C LYS A 168 13.25 -0.05 3.29
N ASP A 169 14.44 0.27 3.82
CA ASP A 169 15.71 -0.28 3.35
C ASP A 169 15.74 -1.83 3.44
N ASN A 170 15.30 -2.39 4.58
CA ASN A 170 15.20 -3.84 4.75
C ASN A 170 14.21 -4.48 3.77
N TYR A 171 13.08 -3.82 3.50
CA TYR A 171 12.12 -4.28 2.51
C TYR A 171 12.74 -4.27 1.11
N LEU A 172 13.35 -3.16 0.69
CA LEU A 172 14.01 -3.00 -0.60
C LEU A 172 15.08 -4.09 -0.82
N LYS A 173 16.00 -4.25 0.15
CA LYS A 173 17.02 -5.31 0.15
C LYS A 173 16.43 -6.71 0.04
N SER A 174 15.34 -6.96 0.74
CA SER A 174 14.66 -8.25 0.67
C SER A 174 14.03 -8.50 -0.70
N ARG A 175 13.40 -7.49 -1.30
CA ARG A 175 12.72 -7.62 -2.60
C ARG A 175 13.72 -7.72 -3.75
N TYR A 176 14.76 -6.88 -3.73
CA TYR A 176 15.85 -6.97 -4.68
C TYR A 176 16.50 -8.35 -4.67
N LYS A 177 16.90 -8.87 -3.49
CA LYS A 177 17.50 -10.21 -3.37
C LYS A 177 16.57 -11.31 -3.89
N HIS A 178 15.26 -11.20 -3.63
CA HIS A 178 14.28 -12.15 -4.11
C HIS A 178 14.20 -12.17 -5.65
N PHE A 179 14.08 -10.99 -6.28
CA PHE A 179 13.98 -10.90 -7.73
C PHE A 179 15.29 -11.15 -8.45
N ASN A 180 16.42 -10.70 -7.91
CA ASN A 180 17.73 -11.02 -8.46
C ASN A 180 18.01 -12.52 -8.45
N LYS A 181 17.55 -13.25 -7.43
CA LYS A 181 17.64 -14.72 -7.42
C LYS A 181 16.77 -15.38 -8.51
N LEU A 182 15.60 -14.83 -8.81
CA LEU A 182 14.67 -15.43 -9.77
C LEU A 182 14.97 -15.06 -11.24
N TYR A 183 15.40 -13.82 -11.46
CA TYR A 183 15.45 -13.20 -12.78
C TYR A 183 16.77 -12.48 -13.07
N GLY A 184 17.75 -12.49 -12.15
CA GLY A 184 18.93 -11.64 -12.27
C GLY A 184 19.80 -11.93 -13.49
N GLU A 185 20.06 -13.20 -13.79
CA GLU A 185 20.80 -13.57 -15.01
C GLU A 185 20.07 -13.14 -16.28
N LEU A 186 18.75 -13.28 -16.30
CA LEU A 186 17.91 -12.93 -17.44
C LEU A 186 17.85 -11.41 -17.65
N ILE A 187 17.66 -10.64 -16.57
CA ILE A 187 17.65 -9.18 -16.63
C ILE A 187 19.01 -8.69 -17.12
N LYS A 188 20.10 -9.20 -16.54
CA LYS A 188 21.48 -8.85 -16.91
C LYS A 188 21.80 -9.13 -18.37
N ASP A 189 21.37 -10.28 -18.89
CA ASP A 189 21.60 -10.66 -20.30
C ASP A 189 20.87 -9.73 -21.28
N ILE A 190 19.66 -9.29 -20.95
CA ILE A 190 18.86 -8.39 -21.79
C ILE A 190 19.37 -6.95 -21.69
N THR A 191 19.66 -6.45 -20.48
CA THR A 191 20.03 -5.04 -20.27
C THR A 191 21.49 -4.74 -20.62
N LYS A 192 22.41 -5.65 -20.26
CA LYS A 192 23.88 -5.49 -20.42
C LYS A 192 24.43 -4.16 -19.88
N ASN A 193 23.71 -3.54 -18.95
CA ASN A 193 24.03 -2.22 -18.39
C ASN A 193 23.38 -2.09 -17.01
N GLU A 194 24.19 -1.82 -15.99
CA GLU A 194 23.74 -1.80 -14.59
C GLU A 194 22.76 -0.65 -14.28
N ALA A 195 22.80 0.47 -15.03
CA ALA A 195 21.81 1.53 -14.90
C ALA A 195 20.43 1.04 -15.39
N LEU A 196 20.36 0.32 -16.52
CA LEU A 196 19.12 -0.31 -16.99
C LEU A 196 18.65 -1.45 -16.09
N GLU A 197 19.57 -2.20 -15.47
CA GLU A 197 19.20 -3.18 -14.44
C GLU A 197 18.51 -2.50 -13.26
N SER A 198 19.04 -1.37 -12.78
CA SER A 198 18.46 -0.65 -11.64
C SER A 198 17.04 -0.14 -11.93
N VAL A 199 16.79 0.40 -13.13
CA VAL A 199 15.45 0.80 -13.60
C VAL A 199 14.52 -0.40 -13.73
N THR A 200 15.02 -1.52 -14.27
CA THR A 200 14.24 -2.76 -14.40
C THR A 200 13.79 -3.30 -13.05
N TYR A 201 14.70 -3.37 -12.07
CA TYR A 201 14.34 -3.78 -10.71
C TYR A 201 13.42 -2.80 -10.01
N ALA A 202 13.56 -1.49 -10.26
CA ALA A 202 12.66 -0.49 -9.72
C ALA A 202 11.22 -0.72 -10.19
N ILE A 203 11.02 -0.83 -11.50
CA ILE A 203 9.70 -1.14 -12.09
C ILE A 203 9.17 -2.47 -11.55
N LEU A 204 9.98 -3.52 -11.55
CA LEU A 204 9.58 -4.84 -11.08
C LEU A 204 9.13 -4.85 -9.60
N ILE A 205 9.87 -4.17 -8.73
CA ILE A 205 9.54 -4.07 -7.30
C ILE A 205 8.30 -3.20 -7.09
N TYR A 206 8.18 -2.11 -7.84
CA TYR A 206 7.05 -1.20 -7.78
C TYR A 206 5.73 -1.88 -8.20
N GLU A 207 5.74 -2.57 -9.34
CA GLU A 207 4.58 -3.29 -9.86
C GLU A 207 4.17 -4.43 -8.91
N ASP A 208 5.11 -5.22 -8.40
CA ASP A 208 4.79 -6.28 -7.43
C ASP A 208 4.26 -5.73 -6.11
N PHE A 209 4.77 -4.58 -5.65
CA PHE A 209 4.26 -3.95 -4.44
C PHE A 209 2.81 -3.52 -4.61
N ASN A 210 2.46 -2.89 -5.74
CA ASN A 210 1.12 -2.39 -6.00
C ASN A 210 0.13 -3.51 -6.40
N ARG A 211 0.62 -4.55 -7.06
CA ARG A 211 -0.18 -5.71 -7.52
C ARG A 211 0.47 -7.02 -7.06
N PRO A 212 0.32 -7.36 -5.76
CA PRO A 212 0.84 -8.60 -5.21
C PRO A 212 0.23 -9.83 -5.88
N LYS A 213 0.93 -10.97 -5.79
CA LYS A 213 0.58 -12.22 -6.48
C LYS A 213 -0.88 -12.65 -6.38
N ILE A 214 -1.54 -12.46 -5.22
CA ILE A 214 -2.96 -12.80 -5.05
C ILE A 214 -3.85 -12.01 -6.01
N ILE A 215 -3.58 -10.71 -6.16
CA ILE A 215 -4.35 -9.84 -7.07
C ILE A 215 -4.10 -10.28 -8.52
N ARG A 216 -2.84 -10.57 -8.87
CA ARG A 216 -2.47 -11.07 -10.20
C ARG A 216 -3.16 -12.39 -10.55
N ILE A 217 -3.26 -13.33 -9.61
CA ILE A 217 -4.01 -14.59 -9.82
C ILE A 217 -5.49 -14.31 -10.15
N VAL A 218 -6.12 -13.35 -9.47
CA VAL A 218 -7.50 -12.95 -9.76
C VAL A 218 -7.62 -12.29 -11.14
N GLU A 219 -6.63 -11.48 -11.55
CA GLU A 219 -6.56 -10.88 -12.88
C GLU A 219 -6.37 -11.94 -13.98
N ASP A 220 -5.48 -12.92 -13.76
CA ASP A 220 -5.23 -14.04 -14.69
C ASP A 220 -6.50 -14.88 -14.90
N LEU A 221 -7.24 -15.16 -13.82
CA LEU A 221 -8.53 -15.84 -13.89
C LEU A 221 -9.54 -15.02 -14.70
N LYS A 222 -9.62 -13.70 -14.49
CA LYS A 222 -10.51 -12.82 -15.26
C LYS A 222 -10.13 -12.78 -16.75
N HIS A 223 -8.84 -12.70 -17.09
CA HIS A 223 -8.37 -12.73 -18.47
C HIS A 223 -8.72 -14.05 -19.15
N LYS A 224 -8.64 -15.18 -18.45
CA LYS A 224 -9.08 -16.48 -19.01
C LYS A 224 -10.55 -16.48 -19.46
N PHE A 225 -11.40 -15.68 -18.83
CA PHE A 225 -12.81 -15.53 -19.19
C PHE A 225 -13.11 -14.32 -20.08
N SER A 226 -12.10 -13.52 -20.45
CA SER A 226 -12.24 -12.27 -21.19
C SER A 226 -11.26 -12.21 -22.35
N ASN A 227 -11.76 -12.10 -23.59
CA ASN A 227 -10.92 -11.93 -24.80
C ASN A 227 -10.33 -10.51 -24.94
N LYS A 228 -10.11 -9.79 -23.84
CA LYS A 228 -9.54 -8.43 -23.85
C LYS A 228 -8.07 -8.47 -23.41
N SER A 229 -7.28 -7.58 -24.02
CA SER A 229 -5.90 -7.32 -23.61
C SER A 229 -5.85 -6.86 -22.16
N HIS A 230 -5.04 -7.53 -21.34
CA HIS A 230 -4.87 -7.22 -19.92
C HIS A 230 -3.38 -7.07 -19.57
N THR A 231 -3.06 -6.30 -18.52
CA THR A 231 -1.69 -6.24 -17.97
C THR A 231 -1.46 -7.46 -17.10
N LEU A 232 -0.45 -8.27 -17.42
CA LEU A 232 -0.25 -9.59 -16.81
C LEU A 232 1.18 -9.79 -16.29
N GLY A 233 1.29 -10.72 -15.34
CA GLY A 233 2.55 -11.07 -14.68
C GLY A 233 3.12 -9.97 -13.78
N VAL A 234 4.29 -10.24 -13.20
CA VAL A 234 4.91 -9.40 -12.17
C VAL A 234 5.32 -8.00 -12.65
N MET A 235 5.69 -7.84 -13.92
CA MET A 235 6.02 -6.52 -14.50
C MET A 235 4.81 -5.84 -15.17
N GLN A 236 3.61 -6.43 -15.07
CA GLN A 236 2.35 -5.84 -15.55
C GLN A 236 2.37 -5.43 -17.03
N VAL A 237 2.96 -6.28 -17.87
CA VAL A 237 3.03 -6.03 -19.31
C VAL A 237 1.70 -6.34 -19.97
N LYS A 238 1.25 -5.45 -20.87
CA LYS A 238 0.03 -5.65 -21.66
C LYS A 238 0.21 -6.82 -22.62
N SER A 239 -0.71 -7.79 -22.57
CA SER A 239 -0.70 -8.96 -23.45
C SER A 239 -2.12 -9.39 -23.80
N ASP A 240 -2.27 -9.88 -25.04
CA ASP A 240 -3.50 -10.52 -25.54
C ASP A 240 -3.53 -12.02 -25.26
N LYS A 241 -2.42 -12.57 -24.76
CA LYS A 241 -2.26 -13.97 -24.35
C LYS A 241 -1.91 -14.03 -22.88
N LEU A 242 -2.33 -15.11 -22.21
CA LEU A 242 -1.91 -15.39 -20.86
C LEU A 242 -0.38 -15.59 -20.83
N ILE A 243 0.30 -14.77 -20.04
CA ILE A 243 1.76 -14.84 -19.84
C ILE A 243 2.08 -15.10 -18.38
N ASN A 244 3.16 -15.83 -18.12
CA ASN A 244 3.65 -16.06 -16.76
C ASN A 244 4.60 -14.94 -16.30
N ASP A 245 5.01 -14.98 -15.03
CA ASP A 245 5.89 -13.96 -14.45
C ASP A 245 7.25 -13.86 -15.16
N LYS A 246 7.83 -14.98 -15.61
CA LYS A 246 9.11 -14.98 -16.33
C LYS A 246 8.96 -14.32 -17.71
N GLU A 247 7.91 -14.64 -18.44
CA GLU A 247 7.58 -14.01 -19.73
C GLU A 247 7.30 -12.52 -19.57
N SER A 248 6.55 -12.14 -18.53
CA SER A 248 6.30 -10.74 -18.18
C SER A 248 7.61 -9.99 -17.91
N VAL A 249 8.58 -10.62 -17.22
CA VAL A 249 9.91 -10.02 -17.03
C VAL A 249 10.65 -9.87 -18.35
N ILE A 250 10.70 -10.90 -19.20
CA ILE A 250 11.36 -10.82 -20.51
C ILE A 250 10.78 -9.67 -21.35
N LEU A 251 9.45 -9.60 -21.45
CA LEU A 251 8.78 -8.56 -22.25
C LEU A 251 8.98 -7.18 -21.64
N GLY A 252 8.90 -7.06 -20.31
CA GLY A 252 9.08 -5.81 -19.58
C GLY A 252 10.49 -5.26 -19.71
N THR A 253 11.51 -6.11 -19.53
CA THR A 253 12.92 -5.72 -19.69
C THR A 253 13.23 -5.35 -21.14
N ASN A 254 12.73 -6.10 -22.12
CA ASN A 254 12.89 -5.73 -23.54
C ASN A 254 12.22 -4.39 -23.86
N LYS A 255 11.02 -4.12 -23.31
CA LYS A 255 10.36 -2.83 -23.47
C LYS A 255 11.27 -1.71 -22.96
N ILE A 256 11.81 -1.82 -21.74
CA ILE A 256 12.73 -0.84 -21.14
C ILE A 256 13.95 -0.57 -22.02
N VAL A 257 14.61 -1.62 -22.50
CA VAL A 257 15.80 -1.51 -23.36
C VAL A 257 15.46 -0.85 -24.70
N ASN A 258 14.34 -1.21 -25.31
CA ASN A 258 13.88 -0.61 -26.57
C ASN A 258 13.54 0.87 -26.40
N SER A 259 12.90 1.26 -25.31
CA SER A 259 12.61 2.67 -25.00
C SER A 259 13.90 3.48 -24.82
N CYS A 260 14.91 2.90 -24.17
CA CYS A 260 16.23 3.50 -24.05
C CYS A 260 16.88 3.76 -25.42
N TYR A 261 16.95 2.74 -26.27
CA TYR A 261 17.53 2.87 -27.61
C TYR A 261 16.78 3.87 -28.48
N LYS A 262 15.44 3.86 -28.43
CA LYS A 262 14.60 4.80 -29.15
C LYS A 262 14.94 6.24 -28.73
N TYR A 263 14.94 6.53 -27.43
CA TYR A 263 15.23 7.86 -26.91
C TYR A 263 16.64 8.33 -27.32
N ILE A 264 17.66 7.49 -27.14
CA ILE A 264 19.04 7.83 -27.51
C ILE A 264 19.13 8.13 -29.01
N LYS A 265 18.51 7.30 -29.86
CA LYS A 265 18.53 7.48 -31.32
C LYS A 265 17.87 8.78 -31.75
N GLU A 266 16.70 9.10 -31.20
CA GLU A 266 15.95 10.32 -31.54
C GLU A 266 16.73 11.58 -31.16
N ASN A 267 17.29 11.64 -29.95
CA ASN A 267 17.99 12.83 -29.45
C ASN A 267 19.44 12.96 -29.98
N SER A 268 20.07 11.86 -30.42
CA SER A 268 21.38 11.91 -31.08
C SER A 268 21.30 12.59 -32.45
N ILE A 269 20.16 12.49 -33.13
CA ILE A 269 19.93 13.15 -34.43
C ILE A 269 19.88 14.68 -34.26
N GLU A 270 19.35 15.14 -33.12
CA GLU A 270 19.17 16.56 -32.81
C GLU A 270 20.44 17.23 -32.26
N LYS A 271 21.55 16.49 -32.12
CA LYS A 271 22.83 16.93 -31.53
C LYS A 271 22.67 17.49 -30.10
N GLU A 272 21.63 17.09 -29.39
CA GLU A 272 21.44 17.50 -28.00
C GLU A 272 22.35 16.71 -27.06
N LYS A 273 22.73 17.34 -25.94
CA LYS A 273 23.38 16.60 -24.84
C LYS A 273 22.35 15.68 -24.19
N ILE A 274 22.59 14.38 -24.30
CA ILE A 274 21.73 13.36 -23.71
C ILE A 274 22.15 13.15 -22.25
N TYR A 275 21.35 13.63 -21.31
CA TYR A 275 21.57 13.42 -19.88
C TYR A 275 20.92 12.13 -19.38
N GLU A 276 21.60 11.41 -18.48
CA GLU A 276 21.10 10.13 -17.94
C GLU A 276 19.71 10.23 -17.29
N TRP A 277 19.49 11.28 -16.51
CA TRP A 277 18.18 11.54 -15.90
C TRP A 277 17.05 11.63 -16.93
N ASN A 278 17.32 12.23 -18.09
CA ASN A 278 16.34 12.36 -19.16
C ASN A 278 16.04 11.00 -19.81
N VAL A 279 17.08 10.18 -20.03
CA VAL A 279 16.92 8.82 -20.55
C VAL A 279 16.07 7.98 -19.61
N ILE A 280 16.41 7.95 -18.31
CA ILE A 280 15.67 7.17 -17.31
C ILE A 280 14.22 7.64 -17.21
N SER A 281 13.99 8.96 -17.15
CA SER A 281 12.64 9.53 -17.08
C SER A 281 11.81 9.20 -18.32
N SER A 282 12.42 9.18 -19.51
CA SER A 282 11.76 8.78 -20.76
C SER A 282 11.37 7.30 -20.73
N ILE A 283 12.29 6.42 -20.32
CA ILE A 283 12.02 4.97 -20.18
C ILE A 283 10.83 4.72 -19.26
N ILE A 284 10.82 5.34 -18.07
CA ILE A 284 9.77 5.14 -17.07
C ILE A 284 8.42 5.68 -17.58
N SER A 285 8.43 6.84 -18.23
CA SER A 285 7.21 7.46 -18.79
C SER A 285 6.62 6.65 -19.95
N ASP A 286 7.47 6.04 -20.78
CA ASP A 286 7.05 5.11 -21.84
C ASP A 286 6.54 3.78 -21.26
N TYR A 287 7.04 3.39 -20.09
CA TYR A 287 6.56 2.19 -19.40
C TYR A 287 5.13 2.34 -18.89
N ASN A 288 4.84 3.39 -18.13
CA ASN A 288 3.52 3.71 -17.57
C ASN A 288 3.30 5.23 -17.45
N ILE A 289 2.09 5.67 -17.78
CA ILE A 289 1.72 7.09 -17.81
C ILE A 289 1.29 7.52 -16.40
N GLY A 290 2.06 8.40 -15.76
CA GLY A 290 1.67 9.04 -14.50
C GLY A 290 2.84 9.76 -13.83
N SER A 291 2.60 10.98 -13.34
CA SER A 291 3.63 11.78 -12.66
C SER A 291 4.08 11.15 -11.34
N GLU A 292 3.16 10.59 -10.56
CA GLU A 292 3.49 9.87 -9.32
C GLU A 292 4.31 8.60 -9.62
N TYR A 293 3.93 7.85 -10.65
CA TYR A 293 4.69 6.67 -11.11
C TYR A 293 6.11 7.05 -11.50
N LEU A 294 6.26 8.09 -12.33
CA LEU A 294 7.55 8.59 -12.78
C LEU A 294 8.45 8.96 -11.61
N HIS A 295 7.92 9.71 -10.64
CA HIS A 295 8.68 10.16 -9.47
C HIS A 295 9.10 8.98 -8.59
N GLU A 296 8.15 8.12 -8.23
CA GLU A 296 8.37 6.99 -7.32
C GLU A 296 9.32 5.94 -7.92
N VAL A 297 9.15 5.58 -9.19
CA VAL A 297 10.05 4.62 -9.85
C VAL A 297 11.45 5.21 -10.05
N ASN A 298 11.57 6.50 -10.36
CA ASN A 298 12.87 7.17 -10.44
C ASN A 298 13.62 7.11 -9.11
N GLU A 299 12.97 7.52 -8.00
CA GLU A 299 13.55 7.47 -6.66
C GLU A 299 14.00 6.04 -6.31
N LEU A 300 13.16 5.04 -6.61
CA LEU A 300 13.48 3.65 -6.36
C LEU A 300 14.68 3.16 -7.20
N SER A 301 14.77 3.56 -8.46
CA SER A 301 15.89 3.20 -9.35
C SER A 301 17.21 3.77 -8.84
N TYR A 302 17.21 5.02 -8.37
CA TYR A 302 18.36 5.66 -7.75
C TYR A 302 18.81 4.93 -6.48
N GLU A 303 17.88 4.61 -5.59
CA GLU A 303 18.20 3.89 -4.35
C GLU A 303 18.72 2.47 -4.62
N ILE A 304 18.18 1.78 -5.63
CA ILE A 304 18.70 0.47 -6.09
C ILE A 304 20.12 0.62 -6.63
N ARG A 305 20.36 1.58 -7.52
CA ARG A 305 21.68 1.82 -8.11
C ARG A 305 22.72 2.12 -7.03
N LYS A 306 22.42 3.05 -6.13
CA LYS A 306 23.26 3.42 -4.99
C LYS A 306 23.56 2.24 -4.07
N THR A 307 22.58 1.37 -3.82
CA THR A 307 22.71 0.28 -2.84
C THR A 307 23.39 -0.97 -3.40
N PHE A 308 23.08 -1.34 -4.65
CA PHE A 308 23.50 -2.63 -5.23
C PHE A 308 24.57 -2.49 -6.32
N TYR A 309 24.74 -1.30 -6.88
CA TYR A 309 25.70 -1.00 -7.95
C TYR A 309 26.58 0.24 -7.62
N PRO A 310 27.14 0.35 -6.40
CA PRO A 310 27.82 1.58 -5.95
C PRO A 310 29.09 1.94 -6.72
N ASN A 311 29.71 0.96 -7.38
CA ASN A 311 30.96 1.11 -8.13
C ASN A 311 30.75 1.03 -9.65
N SER A 312 29.49 1.07 -10.10
CA SER A 312 29.16 0.98 -11.51
C SER A 312 29.76 2.14 -12.29
N LYS A 313 30.32 1.86 -13.46
CA LYS A 313 30.72 2.87 -14.44
C LYS A 313 29.72 2.98 -15.59
N ASP A 314 28.70 2.14 -15.59
CA ASP A 314 27.68 2.11 -16.62
C ASP A 314 26.79 3.34 -16.44
N ASN A 315 26.66 4.13 -17.50
CA ASN A 315 25.82 5.32 -17.56
C ASN A 315 24.98 5.28 -18.83
N LEU A 316 23.81 5.91 -18.79
CA LEU A 316 22.99 6.14 -19.97
C LEU A 316 23.20 7.58 -20.46
N GLY A 317 23.90 7.77 -21.57
CA GLY A 317 24.23 9.13 -22.06
C GLY A 317 25.39 9.78 -21.28
N TYR A 318 25.42 11.11 -21.27
CA TYR A 318 26.40 11.93 -20.55
C TYR A 318 26.05 12.06 -19.07
N VAL A 319 27.10 12.09 -18.25
CA VAL A 319 27.05 12.37 -16.81
C VAL A 319 27.83 13.67 -16.58
N GLU A 320 27.25 14.60 -15.82
CA GLU A 320 27.94 15.83 -15.37
C GLU A 320 28.90 15.55 -14.21
#